data_AF-A0A9Y2ESZ1-F1
#
_entry.id   AF-A0A9Y2ESZ1-F1
#
_cell.length_a   1.000
_cell.length_b   1.000
_cell.length_c   1.000
_cell.angle_alpha   90.00
_cell.angle_beta   90.00
_cell.angle_gamma   90.00
#
_symmetry.space_group_name_H-M   'P 1'
#
loop_
_entity.id
_entity.type
_entity.pdbx_description
1 polymer ?
#
loop_
_entity_poly.entity_id
_entity_poly.type
_entity_poly.pdbx_seq_one_letter_code
_entity_poly.pdbx_strand_id
1 'polypeptide(L)'
;MDDNIRQGQGSTTTATFATAVGVMTSQTGETMGENVEQGGMEKIEVEQVLAAEMRQKVVEGDMIVPSQKPDIHQVVDVYVKDVKISSIDVICNKVIVRGELEVKVMYVADLPNEPVHAFEKKHIKFTRDIDVEGAMPGMQATADCNVEYIDYDFNECEPRKVHVTLVLKFWTRVTTVTQMDVKVLSSLDEDCTTTSTSASMSASNMASAADLAQSSSTANQSAGSECCQMQPPLPPFVQNVEPIQPEAGTSQSVSGMEGTVTANRVNLRTGPGTNYPSIKKLNKGDELKVKEQAFGWYKVVMDGGETTGWIASWFVNV
;
A
#
# COMPACT_ATOMS: atom_id res chain seq x y z
N MET A 1 52.69 29.74 31.58
CA MET A 1 51.61 28.76 31.84
C MET A 1 50.39 29.44 31.28
N ASP A 2 50.16 29.20 29.98
CA ASP A 2 49.21 29.93 29.17
C ASP A 2 47.82 29.31 29.26
N ASP A 3 46.83 30.13 29.59
CA ASP A 3 45.41 29.81 29.58
C ASP A 3 44.90 29.74 28.13
N ASN A 4 44.42 28.57 27.72
CA ASN A 4 43.79 28.36 26.42
C ASN A 4 42.35 27.84 26.64
N ILE A 5 41.39 28.77 26.61
CA ILE A 5 39.95 28.49 26.66
C ILE A 5 39.50 28.11 25.24
N ARG A 6 39.17 26.84 25.03
CA ARG A 6 38.57 26.32 23.79
C ARG A 6 37.10 25.98 24.05
N GLN A 7 36.20 26.79 23.48
CA GLN A 7 34.77 26.48 23.43
C GLN A 7 34.54 25.29 22.48
N GLY A 8 33.89 24.24 22.99
CA GLY A 8 33.46 23.08 22.20
C GLY A 8 32.09 23.33 21.58
N GLN A 9 32.02 23.37 20.26
CA GLN A 9 30.76 23.25 19.51
C GLN A 9 30.39 21.78 19.35
N GLY A 10 29.20 21.39 19.80
CA GLY A 10 28.60 20.09 19.53
C GLY A 10 28.11 20.02 18.10
N SER A 11 28.78 19.22 17.27
CA SER A 11 28.34 18.88 15.92
C SER A 11 27.35 17.72 15.99
N THR A 12 26.10 17.98 15.62
CA THR A 12 25.05 16.94 15.48
C THR A 12 25.21 16.32 14.09
N THR A 13 25.71 15.10 14.02
CA THR A 13 25.84 14.35 12.76
C THR A 13 24.51 13.72 12.39
N THR A 14 23.78 14.36 11.46
CA THR A 14 22.65 13.77 10.74
C THR A 14 23.18 12.75 9.74
N ALA A 15 22.89 11.47 9.95
CA ALA A 15 23.19 10.42 8.97
C ALA A 15 22.13 10.45 7.85
N THR A 16 22.46 11.11 6.74
CA THR A 16 21.71 11.03 5.49
C THR A 16 22.19 9.80 4.72
N PHE A 17 21.37 8.75 4.63
CA PHE A 17 21.63 7.66 3.69
C PHE A 17 21.14 8.09 2.30
N ALA A 18 22.08 8.57 1.47
CA ALA A 18 21.88 8.68 0.04
C ALA A 18 22.26 7.34 -0.60
N THR A 19 21.28 6.59 -1.10
CA THR A 19 21.55 5.43 -1.96
C THR A 19 21.93 5.96 -3.33
N ALA A 20 23.23 6.06 -3.59
CA ALA A 20 23.76 6.33 -4.92
C ALA A 20 23.60 5.08 -5.79
N VAL A 21 22.88 5.22 -6.91
CA VAL A 21 22.91 4.24 -8.00
C VAL A 21 24.24 4.44 -8.73
N GLY A 22 25.22 3.60 -8.41
CA GLY A 22 26.51 3.57 -9.09
C GLY A 22 26.48 2.61 -10.28
N VAL A 23 26.44 3.16 -11.50
CA VAL A 23 26.73 2.39 -12.71
C VAL A 23 28.25 2.40 -12.90
N MET A 24 28.91 1.24 -12.78
CA MET A 24 30.32 1.08 -13.15
C MET A 24 30.40 0.63 -14.62
N THR A 25 30.80 1.53 -15.52
CA THR A 25 31.26 1.17 -16.86
C THR A 25 32.78 1.21 -16.91
N SER A 26 33.41 0.07 -17.24
CA SER A 26 34.84 0.01 -17.55
C SER A 26 35.04 0.26 -19.05
N GLN A 27 35.90 1.21 -19.41
CA GLN A 27 36.29 1.48 -20.79
C GLN A 27 37.67 0.89 -21.06
N THR A 28 37.74 -0.04 -22.01
CA THR A 28 38.95 -0.35 -22.79
C THR A 28 38.62 -0.01 -24.23
N GLY A 29 39.31 0.99 -24.78
CA GLY A 29 39.09 1.46 -26.14
C GLY A 29 39.72 0.54 -27.19
N GLU A 30 39.11 0.50 -28.36
CA GLU A 30 39.76 0.36 -29.67
C GLU A 30 38.76 0.65 -30.80
N THR A 31 39.30 0.89 -31.99
CA THR A 31 38.86 1.87 -32.99
C THR A 31 38.00 1.28 -34.12
N MET A 32 37.11 2.12 -34.68
CA MET A 32 36.49 2.10 -36.02
C MET A 32 35.67 0.87 -36.47
N GLY A 33 34.36 1.07 -36.48
CA GLY A 33 33.40 0.35 -37.31
C GLY A 33 32.06 1.06 -37.21
N GLU A 34 31.59 1.64 -38.31
CA GLU A 34 30.27 2.26 -38.43
C GLU A 34 29.20 1.16 -38.32
N ASN A 35 28.79 0.86 -37.09
CA ASN A 35 27.66 -0.03 -36.81
C ASN A 35 26.45 0.85 -36.55
N VAL A 36 25.42 0.69 -37.38
CA VAL A 36 24.06 1.09 -37.01
C VAL A 36 23.73 0.32 -35.73
N GLU A 37 23.74 0.99 -34.58
CA GLU A 37 23.39 0.39 -33.29
C GLU A 37 21.93 -0.03 -33.34
N GLN A 38 21.71 -1.30 -33.64
CA GLN A 38 20.41 -1.92 -33.55
C GLN A 38 20.13 -2.07 -32.05
N GLY A 39 19.33 -1.15 -31.50
CA GLY A 39 19.01 -1.05 -30.08
C GLY A 39 18.89 -2.41 -29.39
N GLY A 40 19.84 -2.70 -28.51
CA GLY A 40 19.91 -3.94 -27.76
C GLY A 40 18.74 -4.06 -26.79
N MET A 41 18.23 -5.27 -26.60
CA MET A 41 17.31 -5.56 -25.50
C MET A 41 18.14 -5.57 -24.21
N GLU A 42 17.89 -4.62 -23.32
CA GLU A 42 18.44 -4.60 -21.97
C GLU A 42 17.48 -5.30 -21.00
N LYS A 43 18.01 -6.15 -20.12
CA LYS A 43 17.20 -6.83 -19.10
C LYS A 43 17.09 -5.97 -17.85
N ILE A 44 15.87 -5.61 -17.48
CA ILE A 44 15.58 -4.86 -16.26
C ILE A 44 14.84 -5.77 -15.28
N GLU A 45 15.32 -5.85 -14.03
CA GLU A 45 14.61 -6.50 -12.93
C GLU A 45 13.65 -5.49 -12.29
N VAL A 46 12.35 -5.79 -12.38
CA VAL A 46 11.28 -4.94 -11.87
C VAL A 46 10.63 -5.62 -10.67
N GLU A 47 10.56 -4.92 -9.55
CA GLU A 47 9.76 -5.34 -8.40
C GLU A 47 8.28 -5.08 -8.67
N GLN A 48 7.48 -6.15 -8.67
CA GLN A 48 6.03 -6.08 -8.80
C GLN A 48 5.40 -6.38 -7.45
N VAL A 49 4.47 -5.53 -7.01
CA VAL A 49 3.68 -5.76 -5.81
C VAL A 49 2.66 -6.85 -6.10
N LEU A 50 2.78 -7.99 -5.43
CA LEU A 50 1.82 -9.08 -5.52
C LEU A 50 0.58 -8.76 -4.67
N ALA A 51 0.80 -8.29 -3.45
CA ALA A 51 -0.29 -7.90 -2.56
C ALA A 51 0.16 -6.84 -1.54
N ALA A 52 -0.80 -6.02 -1.11
CA ALA A 52 -0.68 -5.13 0.03
C ALA A 52 -1.96 -5.22 0.84
N GLU A 53 -1.89 -5.82 2.03
CA GLU A 53 -3.05 -6.13 2.85
C GLU A 53 -2.98 -5.52 4.25
N MET A 54 -4.16 -5.17 4.75
CA MET A 54 -4.38 -4.86 6.16
C MET A 54 -5.14 -6.00 6.84
N ARG A 55 -4.65 -6.45 7.99
CA ARG A 55 -5.32 -7.42 8.84
C ARG A 55 -5.18 -7.04 10.31
N GLN A 56 -6.22 -7.31 11.10
CA GLN A 56 -6.18 -7.14 12.55
C GLN A 56 -5.93 -8.48 13.25
N LYS A 57 -5.40 -8.42 14.47
CA LYS A 57 -5.29 -9.54 15.39
C LYS A 57 -5.61 -9.06 16.80
N VAL A 58 -6.48 -9.79 17.49
CA VAL A 58 -6.70 -9.60 18.93
C VAL A 58 -5.65 -10.42 19.69
N VAL A 59 -5.02 -9.80 20.68
CA VAL A 59 -4.10 -10.43 21.63
C VAL A 59 -4.63 -10.18 23.02
N GLU A 60 -5.00 -11.25 23.71
CA GLU A 60 -5.53 -11.20 25.07
C GLU A 60 -4.55 -11.85 26.05
N GLY A 61 -4.56 -11.38 27.29
CA GLY A 61 -3.79 -12.03 28.33
C GLY A 61 -3.90 -11.40 29.70
N ASP A 62 -3.64 -12.25 30.70
CA ASP A 62 -3.62 -11.83 32.09
C ASP A 62 -2.26 -11.22 32.45
N MET A 63 -2.35 -10.03 33.04
CA MET A 63 -1.25 -9.26 33.62
C MET A 63 -1.29 -9.43 35.12
N ILE A 64 -0.26 -10.09 35.68
CA ILE A 64 -0.18 -10.42 37.11
C ILE A 64 0.82 -9.49 37.79
N VAL A 65 0.39 -8.86 38.89
CA VAL A 65 1.23 -8.00 39.71
C VAL A 65 2.33 -8.84 40.38
N PRO A 66 3.62 -8.49 40.21
CA PRO A 66 4.72 -9.20 40.87
C PRO A 66 4.58 -9.18 42.39
N SER A 67 5.05 -10.24 43.07
CA SER A 67 4.92 -10.39 44.52
C SER A 67 5.53 -9.25 45.35
N GLN A 68 6.50 -8.54 44.79
CA GLN A 68 7.15 -7.39 45.43
C GLN A 68 6.32 -6.10 45.40
N LYS A 69 5.21 -6.07 44.65
CA LYS A 69 4.39 -4.88 44.48
C LYS A 69 3.05 -5.02 45.22
N PRO A 70 2.50 -3.91 45.74
CA PRO A 70 1.25 -3.91 46.47
C PRO A 70 0.06 -4.20 45.56
N ASP A 71 -1.06 -4.54 46.19
CA ASP A 71 -2.34 -4.85 45.56
C ASP A 71 -2.89 -3.61 44.84
N ILE A 72 -3.62 -3.85 43.74
CA ILE A 72 -4.24 -2.79 42.95
C ILE A 72 -5.52 -2.33 43.67
N HIS A 73 -5.60 -1.04 43.96
CA HIS A 73 -6.86 -0.38 44.32
C HIS A 73 -7.60 0.08 43.06
N GLN A 74 -6.89 0.68 42.11
CA GLN A 74 -7.48 1.17 40.85
C GLN A 74 -6.45 1.14 39.71
N VAL A 75 -6.84 0.65 38.52
CA VAL A 75 -6.01 0.78 37.31
C VAL A 75 -6.11 2.20 36.77
N VAL A 76 -4.98 2.84 36.50
CA VAL A 76 -4.90 4.20 35.95
C VAL A 76 -4.87 4.15 34.44
N ASP A 77 -3.96 3.35 33.87
CA ASP A 77 -3.81 3.23 32.42
C ASP A 77 -3.01 1.97 32.03
N VAL A 78 -3.18 1.54 30.78
CA VAL A 78 -2.47 0.43 30.17
C VAL A 78 -1.85 0.89 28.85
N TYR A 79 -0.53 0.76 28.74
CA TYR A 79 0.19 1.13 27.53
C TYR A 79 0.94 -0.06 26.95
N VAL A 80 1.04 -0.07 25.63
CA VAL A 80 1.95 -0.96 24.90
C VAL A 80 3.22 -0.20 24.55
N LYS A 81 4.36 -0.85 24.74
CA LYS A 81 5.70 -0.40 24.38
C LYS A 81 6.39 -1.44 23.51
N ASP A 82 7.43 -0.99 22.80
CA ASP A 82 8.39 -1.88 22.14
C ASP A 82 7.76 -2.94 21.21
N VAL A 83 6.73 -2.57 20.44
CA VAL A 83 6.17 -3.46 19.40
C VAL A 83 7.23 -3.68 18.32
N LYS A 84 7.70 -4.93 18.20
CA LYS A 84 8.79 -5.31 17.29
C LYS A 84 8.40 -6.55 16.52
N ILE A 85 8.62 -6.52 15.20
CA ILE A 85 8.51 -7.69 14.35
C ILE A 85 9.84 -8.44 14.41
N SER A 86 9.77 -9.72 14.77
CA SER A 86 10.93 -10.61 14.92
C SER A 86 11.24 -11.36 13.64
N SER A 87 10.21 -11.81 12.90
CA SER A 87 10.39 -12.51 11.63
C SER A 87 9.17 -12.33 10.72
N ILE A 88 9.42 -12.36 9.41
CA ILE A 88 8.40 -12.36 8.37
C ILE A 88 8.75 -13.53 7.45
N ASP A 89 7.91 -14.56 7.44
CA ASP A 89 8.12 -15.74 6.61
C ASP A 89 7.07 -15.77 5.51
N VAL A 90 7.50 -15.82 4.25
CA VAL A 90 6.59 -16.05 3.11
C VAL A 90 6.54 -17.55 2.83
N ILE A 91 5.34 -18.10 2.86
CA ILE A 91 5.05 -19.48 2.48
C ILE A 91 4.02 -19.49 1.35
N CYS A 92 3.70 -20.67 0.83
CA CYS A 92 2.68 -20.79 -0.21
C CYS A 92 1.35 -20.16 0.23
N ASN A 93 0.92 -19.15 -0.52
CA ASN A 93 -0.31 -18.36 -0.34
C ASN A 93 -0.46 -17.63 1.00
N LYS A 94 0.60 -17.51 1.82
CA LYS A 94 0.52 -16.85 3.14
C LYS A 94 1.81 -16.13 3.50
N VAL A 95 1.67 -15.11 4.32
CA VAL A 95 2.76 -14.46 5.04
C VAL A 95 2.54 -14.63 6.53
N ILE A 96 3.56 -15.13 7.24
CA ILE A 96 3.54 -15.30 8.69
C ILE A 96 4.38 -14.19 9.31
N VAL A 97 3.73 -13.26 9.99
CA VAL A 97 4.39 -12.19 10.75
C VAL A 97 4.47 -12.62 12.22
N ARG A 98 5.69 -12.70 12.75
CA ARG A 98 5.95 -12.96 14.17
C ARG A 98 6.60 -11.75 14.80
N GLY A 99 6.26 -11.49 16.04
CA GLY A 99 6.85 -10.40 16.79
C GLY A 99 6.58 -10.51 18.27
N GLU A 100 7.00 -9.48 19.00
CA GLU A 100 6.75 -9.34 20.41
C GLU A 100 6.48 -7.89 20.77
N LEU A 101 5.84 -7.69 21.92
CA LEU A 101 5.56 -6.39 22.49
C LEU A 101 5.71 -6.43 24.01
N GLU A 102 5.79 -5.26 24.62
CA GLU A 102 5.79 -5.08 26.06
C GLU A 102 4.50 -4.36 26.48
N VAL A 103 3.81 -4.85 27.51
CA VAL A 103 2.62 -4.19 28.08
C VAL A 103 2.99 -3.66 29.45
N LYS A 104 2.65 -2.40 29.72
CA LYS A 104 2.86 -1.72 30.99
C LYS A 104 1.53 -1.23 31.55
N VAL A 105 1.23 -1.64 32.78
CA VAL A 105 0.05 -1.22 33.54
C VAL A 105 0.49 -0.23 34.61
N MET A 106 -0.16 0.93 34.68
CA MET A 106 -0.04 1.89 35.78
C MET A 106 -1.28 1.80 36.67
N TYR A 107 -1.10 1.86 37.98
CA TYR A 107 -2.19 1.66 38.93
C TYR A 107 -1.95 2.42 40.24
N VAL A 108 -3.04 2.68 40.96
CA VAL A 108 -3.02 3.15 42.35
C VAL A 108 -3.03 1.93 43.27
N ALA A 109 -2.08 1.85 44.19
CA ALA A 109 -2.00 0.82 45.21
C ALA A 109 -2.76 1.19 46.48
N ASP A 110 -3.18 0.18 47.23
CA ASP A 110 -3.78 0.35 48.55
C ASP A 110 -2.70 0.56 49.64
N LEU A 111 -1.90 1.62 49.47
CA LEU A 111 -0.84 2.02 50.40
C LEU A 111 -0.98 3.51 50.79
N PRO A 112 -0.64 3.88 52.04
CA PRO A 112 -0.76 5.26 52.50
C PRO A 112 0.29 6.21 51.91
N ASN A 113 1.45 5.70 51.48
CA ASN A 113 2.53 6.45 50.85
C ASN A 113 2.91 5.80 49.52
N GLU A 114 3.19 6.61 48.50
CA GLU A 114 3.44 6.19 47.10
C GLU A 114 2.24 5.51 46.44
N PRO A 115 1.16 6.25 46.16
CA PRO A 115 -0.05 5.63 45.61
C PRO A 115 0.18 5.05 44.22
N VAL A 116 1.02 5.64 43.37
CA VAL A 116 1.12 5.24 41.96
C VAL A 116 2.27 4.26 41.72
N HIS A 117 1.93 3.06 41.27
CA HIS A 117 2.87 2.02 40.85
C HIS A 117 2.65 1.63 39.39
N ALA A 118 3.64 0.95 38.81
CA ALA A 118 3.50 0.38 37.48
C ALA A 118 4.20 -0.96 37.38
N PHE A 119 3.66 -1.91 36.62
CA PHE A 119 4.34 -3.17 36.31
C PHE A 119 4.21 -3.49 34.83
N GLU A 120 5.13 -4.29 34.31
CA GLU A 120 5.20 -4.58 32.88
C GLU A 120 5.47 -6.07 32.63
N LYS A 121 4.93 -6.58 31.53
CA LYS A 121 5.19 -7.92 31.03
C LYS A 121 5.86 -7.77 29.68
N LYS A 122 7.12 -8.22 29.62
CA LYS A 122 7.97 -8.14 28.43
C LYS A 122 7.81 -9.38 27.57
N HIS A 123 8.21 -9.24 26.31
CA HIS A 123 8.29 -10.36 25.35
C HIS A 123 6.95 -11.09 25.16
N ILE A 124 5.83 -10.36 25.13
CA ILE A 124 4.53 -10.94 24.77
C ILE A 124 4.55 -11.21 23.28
N LYS A 125 4.70 -12.48 22.92
CA LYS A 125 4.81 -12.91 21.53
C LYS A 125 3.46 -12.90 20.84
N PHE A 126 3.45 -12.45 19.59
CA PHE A 126 2.31 -12.58 18.68
C PHE A 126 2.74 -13.25 17.38
N THR A 127 1.77 -13.87 16.72
CA THR A 127 1.92 -14.43 15.36
C THR A 127 0.64 -14.19 14.58
N ARG A 128 0.75 -13.67 13.37
CA ARG A 128 -0.37 -13.42 12.46
C ARG A 128 -0.04 -14.05 11.12
N ASP A 129 -0.88 -14.96 10.66
CA ASP A 129 -0.89 -15.42 9.28
C ASP A 129 -1.82 -14.53 8.45
N ILE A 130 -1.34 -14.07 7.31
CA ILE A 130 -2.04 -13.20 6.38
C ILE A 130 -2.11 -13.94 5.05
N ASP A 131 -3.32 -14.14 4.53
CA ASP A 131 -3.54 -14.83 3.27
C ASP A 131 -3.14 -13.92 2.11
N VAL A 132 -2.18 -14.34 1.31
CA VAL A 132 -1.70 -13.61 0.14
C VAL A 132 -1.67 -14.57 -1.03
N GLU A 133 -2.71 -14.54 -1.85
CA GLU A 133 -2.84 -15.44 -2.99
C GLU A 133 -1.67 -15.26 -3.97
N GLY A 134 -1.05 -16.38 -4.38
CA GLY A 134 0.11 -16.39 -5.26
C GLY A 134 1.46 -16.20 -4.54
N ALA A 135 1.47 -15.97 -3.22
CA ALA A 135 2.72 -15.88 -2.47
C ALA A 135 3.48 -17.21 -2.53
N MET A 136 4.79 -17.16 -2.76
CA MET A 136 5.66 -18.33 -2.79
C MET A 136 6.90 -18.12 -1.92
N PRO A 137 7.48 -19.19 -1.33
CA PRO A 137 8.74 -19.10 -0.62
C PRO A 137 9.83 -18.45 -1.49
N GLY A 138 10.57 -17.50 -0.91
CA GLY A 138 11.62 -16.75 -1.59
C GLY A 138 11.19 -15.38 -2.13
N MET A 139 9.88 -15.07 -2.17
CA MET A 139 9.41 -13.71 -2.41
C MET A 139 9.79 -12.77 -1.26
N GLN A 140 9.92 -11.48 -1.57
CA GLN A 140 10.21 -10.47 -0.56
C GLN A 140 8.92 -10.00 0.11
N ALA A 141 8.95 -9.82 1.43
CA ALA A 141 7.83 -9.29 2.17
C ALA A 141 8.28 -8.27 3.23
N THR A 142 7.47 -7.24 3.40
CA THR A 142 7.61 -6.21 4.43
C THR A 142 6.33 -6.14 5.24
N ALA A 143 6.42 -5.98 6.55
CA ALA A 143 5.28 -5.81 7.42
C ALA A 143 5.53 -4.76 8.49
N ASP A 144 4.47 -4.04 8.85
CA ASP A 144 4.40 -3.11 9.97
C ASP A 144 3.28 -3.56 10.92
N CYS A 145 3.44 -3.30 12.21
CA CYS A 145 2.46 -3.66 13.24
C CYS A 145 2.26 -2.50 14.21
N ASN A 146 1.03 -1.99 14.28
CA ASN A 146 0.64 -0.91 15.17
C ASN A 146 -0.46 -1.36 16.12
N VAL A 147 -0.51 -0.79 17.33
CA VAL A 147 -1.62 -1.01 18.26
C VAL A 147 -2.75 -0.05 17.87
N GLU A 148 -3.91 -0.60 17.53
CA GLU A 148 -5.09 0.15 17.12
C GLU A 148 -6.01 0.45 18.29
N TYR A 149 -6.14 -0.51 19.23
CA TYR A 149 -6.99 -0.39 20.40
C TYR A 149 -6.40 -1.16 21.58
N ILE A 150 -6.63 -0.63 22.79
CA ILE A 150 -6.24 -1.23 24.06
C ILE A 150 -7.49 -1.17 24.94
N ASP A 151 -7.85 -2.31 25.52
CA ASP A 151 -8.90 -2.44 26.51
C ASP A 151 -8.41 -3.27 27.70
N TYR A 152 -9.04 -3.09 28.84
CA TYR A 152 -8.72 -3.85 30.04
C TYR A 152 -9.94 -4.07 30.92
N ASP A 153 -9.92 -5.20 31.63
CA ASP A 153 -10.88 -5.54 32.67
C ASP A 153 -10.12 -5.81 33.98
N PHE A 154 -10.61 -5.21 35.07
CA PHE A 154 -10.05 -5.33 36.40
C PHE A 154 -11.15 -5.76 37.38
N ASN A 155 -10.93 -6.90 38.03
CA ASN A 155 -11.84 -7.43 39.04
C ASN A 155 -11.27 -7.20 40.44
N GLU A 156 -11.97 -6.42 41.26
CA GLU A 156 -11.58 -6.12 42.64
C GLU A 156 -11.44 -7.37 43.54
N CYS A 157 -12.11 -8.49 43.20
CA CYS A 157 -11.94 -9.76 43.91
C CYS A 157 -10.59 -10.43 43.64
N GLU A 158 -9.89 -10.05 42.57
CA GLU A 158 -8.55 -10.54 42.21
C GLU A 158 -7.59 -9.34 42.03
N PRO A 159 -7.23 -8.62 43.11
CA PRO A 159 -6.58 -7.31 43.05
C PRO A 159 -5.13 -7.34 42.52
N ARG A 160 -4.62 -8.51 42.15
CA ARG A 160 -3.30 -8.70 41.52
C ARG A 160 -3.37 -9.13 40.07
N LYS A 161 -4.54 -9.06 39.44
CA LYS A 161 -4.78 -9.52 38.09
C LYS A 161 -5.54 -8.47 37.28
N VAL A 162 -5.01 -8.13 36.11
CA VAL A 162 -5.69 -7.28 35.11
C VAL A 162 -5.75 -8.08 33.80
N HIS A 163 -6.94 -8.22 33.24
CA HIS A 163 -7.10 -8.83 31.91
C HIS A 163 -6.94 -7.72 30.86
N VAL A 164 -6.08 -7.91 29.87
CA VAL A 164 -5.81 -6.91 28.83
C VAL A 164 -6.13 -7.48 27.47
N THR A 165 -6.84 -6.69 26.66
CA THR A 165 -7.20 -6.99 25.27
C THR A 165 -6.55 -5.96 24.36
N LEU A 166 -5.70 -6.41 23.45
CA LEU A 166 -5.00 -5.56 22.47
C LEU A 166 -5.50 -5.88 21.07
N VAL A 167 -5.79 -4.85 20.29
CA VAL A 167 -6.05 -5.00 18.84
C VAL A 167 -4.81 -4.51 18.09
N LEU A 168 -4.11 -5.45 17.47
CA LEU A 168 -2.94 -5.18 16.63
C LEU A 168 -3.36 -5.09 15.16
N LYS A 169 -2.90 -4.05 14.47
CA LYS A 169 -3.11 -3.83 13.05
C LYS A 169 -1.83 -4.07 12.29
N PHE A 170 -1.87 -5.05 11.39
CA PHE A 170 -0.79 -5.43 10.50
C PHE A 170 -1.01 -4.80 9.13
N TRP A 171 0.00 -4.13 8.62
CA TRP A 171 0.14 -3.78 7.20
C TRP A 171 1.20 -4.70 6.61
N THR A 172 0.91 -5.43 5.54
CA THR A 172 1.87 -6.34 4.92
C THR A 172 1.87 -6.17 3.42
N ARG A 173 3.07 -6.15 2.83
CA ARG A 173 3.28 -6.03 1.40
C ARG A 173 4.22 -7.14 0.94
N VAL A 174 3.86 -7.81 -0.15
CA VAL A 174 4.67 -8.86 -0.80
C VAL A 174 5.04 -8.39 -2.20
N THR A 175 6.31 -8.52 -2.57
CA THR A 175 6.83 -8.20 -3.90
C THR A 175 7.49 -9.42 -4.54
N THR A 176 7.34 -9.52 -5.86
CA THR A 176 8.05 -10.47 -6.72
C THR A 176 8.97 -9.70 -7.65
N VAL A 177 10.12 -10.29 -8.01
CA VAL A 177 11.04 -9.70 -9.00
C VAL A 177 10.77 -10.35 -10.35
N THR A 178 10.45 -9.54 -11.36
CA THR A 178 10.20 -9.98 -12.73
C THR A 178 11.23 -9.34 -13.67
N GLN A 179 11.87 -10.14 -14.53
CA GLN A 179 12.76 -9.63 -15.57
C GLN A 179 11.96 -9.18 -16.80
N MET A 180 12.19 -7.95 -17.25
CA MET A 180 11.61 -7.37 -18.46
C MET A 180 12.70 -7.03 -19.47
N ASP A 181 12.46 -7.33 -20.75
CA ASP A 181 13.33 -6.90 -21.85
C ASP A 181 12.89 -5.50 -22.31
N VAL A 182 13.76 -4.50 -22.14
CA VAL A 182 13.53 -3.12 -22.60
C VAL A 182 14.36 -2.88 -23.85
N LYS A 183 13.70 -2.39 -24.90
CA LYS A 183 14.39 -1.97 -26.13
C LYS A 183 14.81 -0.51 -25.98
N VAL A 184 16.11 -0.28 -25.83
CA VAL A 184 16.66 1.08 -25.84
C VAL A 184 16.60 1.60 -27.28
N LEU A 185 15.80 2.65 -27.51
CA LEU A 185 15.82 3.35 -28.79
C LEU A 185 17.02 4.28 -28.79
N SER A 186 17.97 4.04 -29.69
CA SER A 186 19.03 5.00 -29.99
C SER A 186 18.39 6.30 -30.47
N SER A 187 18.86 7.43 -29.93
CA SER A 187 18.45 8.77 -30.34
C SER A 187 18.57 8.89 -31.87
N LEU A 188 17.47 9.23 -32.54
CA LEU A 188 17.56 9.66 -33.93
C LEU A 188 18.10 11.10 -33.90
N ASP A 189 19.30 11.30 -34.44
CA ASP A 189 19.76 12.64 -34.77
C ASP A 189 18.86 13.19 -35.90
N GLU A 190 17.90 14.06 -35.56
CA GLU A 190 17.17 14.86 -36.54
C GLU A 190 18.12 15.91 -37.13
N ASP A 191 18.69 15.65 -38.30
CA ASP A 191 19.25 16.71 -39.13
C ASP A 191 18.10 17.50 -39.77
N CYS A 192 17.77 18.64 -39.17
CA CYS A 192 16.79 19.57 -39.68
C CYS A 192 17.36 20.32 -40.89
N THR A 193 16.94 19.94 -42.10
CA THR A 193 17.07 20.83 -43.28
C THR A 193 15.69 21.26 -43.77
N THR A 194 15.28 22.46 -43.37
CA THR A 194 14.16 23.18 -43.96
C THR A 194 14.44 23.53 -45.42
N THR A 195 13.58 23.09 -46.34
CA THR A 195 13.32 23.82 -47.61
C THR A 195 11.83 23.77 -47.90
N SER A 196 11.24 24.96 -47.95
CA SER A 196 9.80 25.19 -48.05
C SER A 196 9.27 25.14 -49.49
N THR A 197 7.97 24.82 -49.59
CA THR A 197 7.00 25.14 -50.66
C THR A 197 6.95 24.14 -51.82
N SER A 198 5.82 23.48 -52.12
CA SER A 198 4.55 24.12 -52.51
C SER A 198 3.33 23.22 -52.30
N ALA A 199 2.22 23.85 -51.90
CA ALA A 199 0.90 23.25 -51.81
C ALA A 199 0.34 22.85 -53.19
N SER A 200 -0.41 21.75 -53.25
CA SER A 200 -1.63 21.71 -54.05
C SER A 200 -2.67 20.81 -53.38
N MET A 201 -3.88 21.34 -53.33
CA MET A 201 -5.08 20.71 -52.78
C MET A 201 -5.55 19.62 -53.75
N SER A 202 -6.29 18.59 -53.34
CA SER A 202 -7.75 18.67 -53.27
C SER A 202 -8.34 17.38 -52.69
N ALA A 203 -9.40 17.54 -51.91
CA ALA A 203 -10.33 16.49 -51.53
C ALA A 203 -11.13 15.97 -52.72
N SER A 204 -11.51 14.68 -52.75
CA SER A 204 -12.91 14.23 -52.82
C SER A 204 -13.10 12.71 -53.06
N ASN A 205 -14.01 12.14 -52.24
CA ASN A 205 -15.10 11.21 -52.55
C ASN A 205 -14.91 9.71 -52.92
N MET A 206 -15.63 8.92 -52.10
CA MET A 206 -16.61 7.87 -52.40
C MET A 206 -16.22 6.55 -53.11
N ALA A 207 -16.38 5.47 -52.33
CA ALA A 207 -17.15 4.24 -52.56
C ALA A 207 -17.38 3.70 -53.99
N SER A 208 -17.07 2.40 -54.16
CA SER A 208 -18.04 1.43 -54.70
C SER A 208 -17.63 -0.02 -54.38
N ALA A 209 -18.65 -0.80 -54.02
CA ALA A 209 -18.65 -2.25 -53.97
C ALA A 209 -18.98 -2.83 -55.36
N ALA A 210 -18.49 -4.02 -55.68
CA ALA A 210 -19.25 -5.14 -56.23
C ALA A 210 -18.35 -6.28 -56.76
N ASP A 211 -18.77 -7.50 -56.42
CA ASP A 211 -18.67 -8.77 -57.16
C ASP A 211 -17.33 -9.29 -57.70
N LEU A 212 -16.96 -10.49 -57.23
CA LEU A 212 -17.12 -11.69 -58.07
C LEU A 212 -17.18 -12.98 -57.23
N ALA A 213 -18.25 -13.73 -57.43
CA ALA A 213 -18.47 -15.08 -56.94
C ALA A 213 -17.68 -16.14 -57.75
N GLN A 214 -17.37 -17.28 -57.13
CA GLN A 214 -17.82 -18.61 -57.60
C GLN A 214 -17.31 -19.78 -56.73
N SER A 215 -18.28 -20.61 -56.30
CA SER A 215 -18.26 -22.09 -56.16
C SER A 215 -17.30 -22.74 -55.14
N SER A 216 -17.63 -23.79 -54.38
CA SER A 216 -18.73 -24.75 -54.43
C SER A 216 -18.83 -25.50 -53.09
N SER A 217 -20.02 -26.03 -52.84
CA SER A 217 -20.50 -26.81 -51.70
C SER A 217 -20.11 -28.29 -51.77
N THR A 218 -20.00 -28.96 -50.62
CA THR A 218 -20.67 -30.26 -50.39
C THR A 218 -20.83 -30.57 -48.90
N ALA A 219 -22.08 -30.78 -48.49
CA ALA A 219 -22.51 -31.48 -47.28
C ALA A 219 -22.23 -33.00 -47.46
N ASN A 220 -22.34 -33.93 -46.49
CA ASN A 220 -23.48 -34.14 -45.59
C ASN A 220 -23.28 -35.43 -44.74
N GLN A 221 -24.08 -35.57 -43.68
CA GLN A 221 -24.65 -36.82 -43.10
C GLN A 221 -23.77 -37.70 -42.17
N SER A 222 -24.25 -38.36 -41.11
CA SER A 222 -25.58 -38.74 -40.59
C SER A 222 -25.37 -39.44 -39.22
N ALA A 223 -26.03 -39.07 -38.11
CA ALA A 223 -27.32 -39.51 -37.56
C ALA A 223 -27.35 -40.82 -36.71
N GLY A 224 -28.05 -40.75 -35.55
CA GLY A 224 -28.57 -41.85 -34.70
C GLY A 224 -27.87 -41.98 -33.33
N SER A 225 -28.51 -42.08 -32.14
CA SER A 225 -29.91 -42.13 -31.69
C SER A 225 -30.00 -41.86 -30.16
N GLU A 226 -31.10 -41.19 -29.77
CA GLU A 226 -31.94 -41.28 -28.55
C GLU A 226 -31.37 -41.49 -27.13
N CYS A 227 -31.71 -40.61 -26.18
CA CYS A 227 -32.74 -40.88 -25.15
C CYS A 227 -33.12 -39.60 -24.37
N CYS A 228 -34.42 -39.30 -24.29
CA CYS A 228 -34.99 -38.27 -23.41
C CYS A 228 -34.92 -38.70 -21.95
N GLN A 229 -34.72 -37.77 -21.00
CA GLN A 229 -35.63 -37.52 -19.85
C GLN A 229 -35.23 -36.21 -19.14
N MET A 230 -36.19 -35.66 -18.41
CA MET A 230 -36.38 -34.24 -18.13
C MET A 230 -35.56 -33.71 -16.93
N GLN A 231 -35.10 -32.46 -17.01
CA GLN A 231 -34.71 -31.66 -15.84
C GLN A 231 -35.11 -30.17 -16.07
N PRO A 232 -35.54 -29.41 -15.05
CA PRO A 232 -36.24 -28.13 -15.21
C PRO A 232 -35.35 -27.01 -15.80
N PRO A 233 -35.93 -25.93 -16.37
CA PRO A 233 -35.15 -24.90 -17.05
C PRO A 233 -34.26 -24.14 -16.06
N LEU A 234 -32.96 -24.15 -16.34
CA LEU A 234 -31.98 -23.26 -15.73
C LEU A 234 -32.28 -21.81 -16.18
N PRO A 235 -32.13 -20.80 -15.29
CA PRO A 235 -32.28 -19.39 -15.67
C PRO A 235 -31.25 -19.01 -16.75
N PRO A 236 -31.55 -18.00 -17.61
CA PRO A 236 -30.66 -17.63 -18.70
C PRO A 236 -29.30 -17.19 -18.16
N PHE A 237 -28.27 -17.85 -18.68
CA PHE A 237 -26.86 -17.50 -18.49
C PHE A 237 -26.63 -16.09 -19.04
N VAL A 238 -26.50 -15.10 -18.14
CA VAL A 238 -26.01 -13.78 -18.51
C VAL A 238 -24.50 -13.85 -18.60
N GLN A 239 -24.00 -13.36 -19.74
CA GLN A 239 -22.62 -13.46 -20.20
C GLN A 239 -21.60 -12.85 -19.23
N ASN A 240 -20.43 -13.48 -19.18
CA ASN A 240 -19.12 -12.96 -18.80
C ASN A 240 -19.11 -11.61 -18.05
N VAL A 241 -18.89 -11.67 -16.73
CA VAL A 241 -18.20 -10.61 -16.03
C VAL A 241 -16.73 -11.04 -15.98
N GLU A 242 -15.88 -10.39 -16.77
CA GLU A 242 -14.44 -10.52 -16.61
C GLU A 242 -14.07 -10.17 -15.15
N PRO A 243 -13.14 -10.89 -14.50
CA PRO A 243 -12.64 -10.48 -13.20
C PRO A 243 -12.04 -9.09 -13.33
N ILE A 244 -12.57 -8.13 -12.59
CA ILE A 244 -12.01 -6.78 -12.47
C ILE A 244 -10.58 -6.93 -11.96
N GLN A 245 -9.61 -6.77 -12.85
CA GLN A 245 -8.20 -6.68 -12.50
C GLN A 245 -7.94 -5.33 -11.83
N PRO A 246 -7.31 -5.26 -10.65
CA PRO A 246 -6.81 -4.00 -10.13
C PRO A 246 -5.62 -3.55 -10.97
N GLU A 247 -5.88 -2.63 -11.90
CA GLU A 247 -4.85 -2.00 -12.73
C GLU A 247 -4.19 -0.86 -11.94
N ALA A 248 -2.91 -1.00 -11.63
CA ALA A 248 -2.13 0.04 -10.97
C ALA A 248 -1.80 1.15 -11.98
N GLY A 249 -2.42 2.33 -11.84
CA GLY A 249 -1.95 3.54 -12.53
C GLY A 249 -3.00 4.49 -13.11
N THR A 250 -4.30 4.30 -12.89
CA THR A 250 -5.31 5.23 -13.45
C THR A 250 -5.70 6.31 -12.44
N SER A 251 -5.25 7.55 -12.66
CA SER A 251 -5.93 8.72 -12.10
C SER A 251 -7.28 8.84 -12.80
N GLN A 252 -8.37 8.58 -12.08
CA GLN A 252 -9.70 8.92 -12.59
C GLN A 252 -9.98 10.39 -12.28
N SER A 253 -10.07 11.20 -13.33
CA SER A 253 -10.42 12.61 -13.27
C SER A 253 -11.91 12.79 -13.03
N VAL A 254 -12.33 12.59 -11.77
CA VAL A 254 -13.64 13.03 -11.26
C VAL A 254 -13.61 14.53 -10.99
N SER A 255 -13.58 15.33 -12.06
CA SER A 255 -13.58 16.79 -11.94
C SER A 255 -15.00 17.31 -11.76
N GLY A 256 -15.32 17.79 -10.55
CA GLY A 256 -16.52 18.60 -10.31
C GLY A 256 -17.57 18.00 -9.38
N MET A 257 -17.28 16.88 -8.72
CA MET A 257 -18.13 16.39 -7.63
C MET A 257 -17.93 17.25 -6.37
N GLU A 258 -19.02 17.71 -5.77
CA GLU A 258 -19.02 18.39 -4.48
C GLU A 258 -19.13 17.35 -3.38
N GLY A 259 -18.31 17.47 -2.34
CA GLY A 259 -18.28 16.53 -1.23
C GLY A 259 -18.30 17.25 0.12
N THR A 260 -18.92 16.64 1.11
CA THR A 260 -18.97 17.16 2.48
C THR A 260 -18.21 16.25 3.43
N VAL A 261 -17.48 16.85 4.37
CA VAL A 261 -16.72 16.10 5.39
C VAL A 261 -17.67 15.51 6.44
N THR A 262 -17.52 14.22 6.74
CA THR A 262 -18.44 13.49 7.63
C THR A 262 -17.98 13.46 9.10
N ALA A 263 -16.72 13.79 9.40
CA ALA A 263 -16.10 13.67 10.73
C ALA A 263 -15.30 14.92 11.16
N ASN A 264 -15.06 15.07 12.47
CA ASN A 264 -14.29 16.19 13.02
C ASN A 264 -12.79 15.89 13.07
N ARG A 265 -11.95 16.93 12.88
CA ARG A 265 -10.48 16.87 12.92
C ARG A 265 -9.86 15.92 11.88
N VAL A 266 -10.47 15.81 10.71
CA VAL A 266 -9.95 15.01 9.59
C VAL A 266 -8.73 15.72 8.99
N ASN A 267 -7.65 14.98 8.72
CA ASN A 267 -6.43 15.58 8.17
C ASN A 267 -6.52 15.67 6.64
N LEU A 268 -6.38 16.87 6.11
CA LEU A 268 -6.06 17.13 4.71
C LEU A 268 -4.54 17.03 4.53
N ARG A 269 -4.06 16.21 3.59
CA ARG A 269 -2.64 15.86 3.44
C ARG A 269 -2.07 16.26 2.09
N THR A 270 -0.74 16.30 1.96
CA THR A 270 -0.08 16.61 0.68
C THR A 270 -0.13 15.48 -0.34
N GLY A 271 -0.45 14.25 0.07
CA GLY A 271 -0.55 13.07 -0.80
C GLY A 271 -1.55 12.03 -0.32
N PRO A 272 -1.89 11.05 -1.18
CA PRO A 272 -2.92 10.03 -0.91
C PRO A 272 -2.39 8.95 0.04
N GLY A 273 -2.26 9.29 1.33
CA GLY A 273 -1.78 8.36 2.34
C GLY A 273 -1.56 9.00 3.70
N THR A 274 -1.50 8.20 4.77
CA THR A 274 -1.28 8.67 6.14
C THR A 274 0.18 9.03 6.44
N ASN A 275 1.10 8.61 5.58
CA ASN A 275 2.53 8.95 5.61
C ASN A 275 2.85 10.35 5.07
N TYR A 276 1.91 10.99 4.38
CA TYR A 276 2.09 12.35 3.87
C TYR A 276 1.80 13.40 4.95
N PRO A 277 2.58 14.49 5.04
CA PRO A 277 2.33 15.59 5.98
C PRO A 277 0.90 16.14 5.89
N SER A 278 0.33 16.51 7.04
CA SER A 278 -0.97 17.19 7.12
C SER A 278 -0.83 18.68 6.82
N ILE A 279 -1.59 19.17 5.85
CA ILE A 279 -1.72 20.58 5.48
C ILE A 279 -2.65 21.29 6.48
N LYS A 280 -3.83 20.70 6.73
CA LYS A 280 -4.90 21.31 7.53
C LYS A 280 -5.76 20.24 8.20
N LYS A 281 -6.47 20.62 9.27
CA LYS A 281 -7.52 19.79 9.88
C LYS A 281 -8.89 20.35 9.52
N LEU A 282 -9.77 19.49 9.07
CA LEU A 282 -11.14 19.78 8.62
C LEU A 282 -12.13 19.22 9.62
N ASN A 283 -13.30 19.87 9.70
CA ASN A 283 -14.39 19.48 10.56
C ASN A 283 -15.58 18.97 9.78
N LYS A 284 -16.50 18.32 10.49
CA LYS A 284 -17.72 17.80 9.89
C LYS A 284 -18.54 18.96 9.31
N GLY A 285 -18.97 18.80 8.07
CA GLY A 285 -19.75 19.80 7.34
C GLY A 285 -18.91 20.72 6.45
N ASP A 286 -17.57 20.63 6.47
CA ASP A 286 -16.73 21.38 5.54
C ASP A 286 -17.00 20.91 4.10
N GLU A 287 -17.20 21.88 3.18
CA GLU A 287 -17.48 21.65 1.77
C GLU A 287 -16.18 21.58 0.94
N LEU A 288 -16.11 20.60 0.05
CA LEU A 288 -14.93 20.25 -0.72
C LEU A 288 -15.29 20.03 -2.18
N LYS A 289 -14.41 20.43 -3.11
CA LYS A 289 -14.55 20.07 -4.52
C LYS A 289 -13.57 18.96 -4.88
N VAL A 290 -14.10 17.79 -5.24
CA VAL A 290 -13.30 16.64 -5.67
C VAL A 290 -12.79 16.89 -7.10
N LYS A 291 -11.51 16.61 -7.31
CA LYS A 291 -10.81 16.73 -8.60
C LYS A 291 -10.37 15.38 -9.14
N GLU A 292 -9.79 14.56 -8.28
CA GLU A 292 -9.19 13.28 -8.63
C GLU A 292 -9.43 12.29 -7.49
N GLN A 293 -9.48 11.01 -7.83
CA GLN A 293 -9.45 9.92 -6.86
C GLN A 293 -8.24 9.03 -7.17
N ALA A 294 -7.47 8.69 -6.13
CA ALA A 294 -6.36 7.76 -6.25
C ALA A 294 -6.16 7.01 -4.93
N PHE A 295 -5.94 5.69 -5.01
CA PHE A 295 -5.57 4.84 -3.88
C PHE A 295 -6.49 4.94 -2.66
N GLY A 296 -7.80 5.16 -2.86
CA GLY A 296 -8.78 5.32 -1.78
C GLY A 296 -8.81 6.73 -1.15
N TRP A 297 -8.17 7.72 -1.76
CA TRP A 297 -8.18 9.12 -1.36
C TRP A 297 -8.78 10.01 -2.44
N TYR A 298 -9.41 11.10 -2.02
CA TYR A 298 -9.85 12.18 -2.90
C TYR A 298 -8.86 13.33 -2.84
N LYS A 299 -8.44 13.81 -4.00
CA LYS A 299 -7.81 15.11 -4.15
C LYS A 299 -8.90 16.15 -4.20
N VAL A 300 -8.90 17.03 -3.22
CA VAL A 300 -9.92 18.06 -3.03
C VAL A 300 -9.30 19.44 -3.07
N VAL A 301 -10.09 20.39 -3.55
CA VAL A 301 -9.75 21.81 -3.59
C VAL A 301 -10.77 22.56 -2.75
N MET A 302 -10.27 23.43 -1.87
CA MET A 302 -11.05 24.29 -0.98
C MET A 302 -10.79 25.76 -1.27
N ASP A 303 -11.61 26.63 -0.69
CA ASP A 303 -11.42 28.08 -0.71
C ASP A 303 -11.26 28.64 -2.15
N GLY A 304 -12.06 28.11 -3.09
CA GLY A 304 -12.06 28.54 -4.48
C GLY A 304 -10.80 28.18 -5.31
N GLY A 305 -9.84 27.45 -4.75
CA GLY A 305 -8.60 27.09 -5.46
C GLY A 305 -7.34 27.13 -4.60
N GLU A 306 -7.36 27.83 -3.46
CA GLU A 306 -6.13 28.17 -2.72
C GLU A 306 -5.52 26.98 -1.97
N THR A 307 -6.35 26.08 -1.44
CA THR A 307 -5.88 24.91 -0.70
C THR A 307 -6.26 23.63 -1.42
N THR A 308 -5.25 22.95 -1.97
CA THR A 308 -5.41 21.62 -2.58
C THR A 308 -4.74 20.56 -1.70
N GLY A 309 -5.43 19.45 -1.46
CA GLY A 309 -4.86 18.34 -0.69
C GLY A 309 -5.65 17.06 -0.84
N TRP A 310 -5.20 16.03 -0.14
CA TRP A 310 -5.75 14.69 -0.17
C TRP A 310 -6.46 14.37 1.13
N ILE A 311 -7.69 13.86 1.02
CA ILE A 311 -8.52 13.40 2.13
C ILE A 311 -8.94 11.96 1.85
N ALA A 312 -9.02 11.13 2.89
CA ALA A 312 -9.42 9.74 2.73
C ALA A 312 -10.89 9.67 2.29
N SER A 313 -11.19 8.85 1.29
CA SER A 313 -12.51 8.80 0.65
C SER A 313 -13.65 8.51 1.64
N TRP A 314 -13.41 7.68 2.65
CA TRP A 314 -14.41 7.35 3.67
C TRP A 314 -14.77 8.49 4.64
N PHE A 315 -14.06 9.63 4.57
CA PHE A 315 -14.42 10.84 5.33
C PHE A 315 -15.18 11.88 4.50
N VAL A 316 -15.45 11.60 3.22
CA VAL A 316 -16.15 12.50 2.32
C VAL A 316 -17.41 11.82 1.81
N ASN A 317 -18.54 12.49 1.96
CA ASN A 317 -19.79 12.10 1.32
C ASN A 317 -19.97 12.94 0.06
N VAL A 318 -20.12 12.28 -1.09
CA VAL A 318 -20.14 12.86 -2.44
C VAL A 318 -21.52 12.65 -3.05
#